data_AF-A0A8S2ZH43-F1
#
_entry.id   AF-A0A8S2ZH43-F1
#
_cell.length_a   1.000
_cell.length_b   1.000
_cell.length_c   1.000
_cell.angle_alpha   90.00
_cell.angle_beta   90.00
_cell.angle_gamma   90.00
#
_symmetry.space_group_name_H-M   'P 1'
#
loop_
_entity.id
_entity.type
_entity.pdbx_description
1 polymer ?
#
loop_
_entity_poly.entity_id
_entity_poly.type
_entity_poly.pdbx_seq_one_letter_code
_entity_poly.pdbx_strand_id
1 'polypeptide(L)'
;MKKKELLAMFRQLGCPTIFLTLSAAETKWSELIVILTQVLECLWEILFAPCGSFEGNELEDKYIRVEFQVRGSPHIHVLIWLKNAPKYDKNKPKSIEQCIAFLDKLISVNAKPTEFSEELINLQRHKHSHTCKKHVKNGIKCRFGIPYFPMKKAMILEPFTDDEKFTKKRK
;
A
#
# COMPACT_ATOMS: atom_id res chain seq x y z
N MET A 1 -23.99 10.64 2.91
CA MET A 1 -24.08 9.69 4.05
C MET A 1 -22.69 9.16 4.44
N LYS A 2 -21.94 8.52 3.54
CA LYS A 2 -20.65 7.84 3.85
C LYS A 2 -19.51 8.70 4.45
N LYS A 3 -19.41 10.00 4.14
CA LYS A 3 -18.35 10.88 4.70
C LYS A 3 -18.50 11.11 6.22
N LYS A 4 -19.74 11.25 6.72
CA LYS A 4 -19.99 11.50 8.15
C LYS A 4 -19.64 10.27 8.98
N GLU A 5 -19.98 9.09 8.48
CA GLU A 5 -19.66 7.79 9.07
C GLU A 5 -18.14 7.58 9.12
N LEU A 6 -17.43 7.76 8.01
CA LEU A 6 -15.97 7.67 7.98
C LEU A 6 -15.31 8.64 8.98
N LEU A 7 -15.80 9.89 9.06
CA LEU A 7 -15.31 10.85 10.05
C LEU A 7 -15.62 10.42 11.50
N ALA A 8 -16.73 9.72 11.74
CA ALA A 8 -17.02 9.15 13.05
C ALA A 8 -16.05 8.01 13.39
N MET A 9 -15.76 7.12 12.44
CA MET A 9 -14.76 6.05 12.61
C MET A 9 -13.38 6.62 12.94
N PHE A 10 -12.92 7.65 12.22
CA PHE A 10 -11.65 8.32 12.56
C PHE A 10 -11.63 8.89 13.98
N ARG A 11 -12.76 9.42 14.47
CA ARG A 11 -12.85 9.97 15.83
C ARG A 11 -12.86 8.88 16.91
N GLN A 12 -13.46 7.73 16.62
CA GLN A 12 -13.62 6.63 17.57
C GLN A 12 -12.41 5.68 17.58
N LEU A 13 -11.93 5.31 16.41
CA LEU A 13 -10.89 4.30 16.20
C LEU A 13 -9.50 4.91 15.95
N GLY A 14 -9.44 6.19 15.57
CA GLY A 14 -8.20 6.88 15.20
C GLY A 14 -7.78 6.61 13.75
N CYS A 15 -6.47 6.68 13.49
CA CYS A 15 -5.90 6.43 12.16
C CYS A 15 -6.06 4.93 11.79
N PRO A 16 -6.50 4.59 10.57
CA PRO A 16 -6.54 3.21 10.11
C PRO A 16 -5.14 2.62 10.07
N THR A 17 -5.05 1.33 10.41
CA THR A 17 -3.81 0.57 10.38
C THR A 17 -3.31 0.39 8.95
N ILE A 18 -4.22 0.09 8.02
CA ILE A 18 -3.88 -0.22 6.63
C ILE A 18 -4.83 0.52 5.69
N PHE A 19 -4.24 1.06 4.63
CA PHE A 19 -4.97 1.57 3.48
C PHE A 19 -4.58 0.76 2.24
N LEU A 20 -5.58 0.21 1.57
CA LEU A 20 -5.45 -0.59 0.36
C LEU A 20 -6.30 0.03 -0.74
N THR A 21 -5.79 0.03 -1.96
CA THR A 21 -6.61 0.32 -3.14
C THR A 21 -6.49 -0.84 -4.12
N LEU A 22 -7.62 -1.46 -4.45
CA LEU A 22 -7.71 -2.44 -5.53
C LEU A 22 -8.28 -1.74 -6.76
N SER A 23 -7.59 -1.85 -7.88
CA SER A 23 -8.03 -1.26 -9.14
C SER A 23 -7.93 -2.27 -10.25
N ALA A 24 -8.95 -2.35 -11.10
CA ALA A 24 -8.88 -3.09 -12.35
C ALA A 24 -8.87 -2.11 -13.51
N ALA A 25 -7.91 -2.26 -14.42
CA ALA A 25 -7.85 -1.50 -15.66
C ALA A 25 -8.81 -2.08 -16.72
N GLU A 26 -10.07 -2.29 -16.34
CA GLU A 26 -11.11 -2.87 -17.18
C GLU A 26 -12.36 -2.01 -17.06
N THR A 27 -12.94 -1.67 -18.22
CA THR A 27 -13.98 -0.64 -18.36
C THR A 27 -15.21 -1.15 -19.07
N LYS A 28 -15.17 -2.39 -19.58
CA LYS A 28 -16.20 -2.95 -20.47
C LYS A 28 -16.99 -4.10 -19.84
N TRP A 29 -16.64 -4.54 -18.64
CA TRP A 29 -17.23 -5.74 -18.04
C TRP A 29 -17.83 -5.47 -16.66
N SER A 30 -19.16 -5.33 -16.61
CA SER A 30 -19.92 -5.08 -15.37
C SER A 30 -19.79 -6.19 -14.34
N GLU A 31 -19.72 -7.43 -14.81
CA GLU A 31 -19.57 -8.66 -14.05
C GLU A 31 -18.25 -8.68 -13.29
N LEU A 32 -17.24 -7.96 -13.78
CA LEU A 32 -15.99 -7.77 -13.07
C LEU A 32 -16.18 -7.07 -11.72
N ILE A 33 -17.19 -6.22 -11.54
CA ILE A 33 -17.46 -5.59 -10.24
C ILE A 33 -17.88 -6.64 -9.21
N VAL A 34 -18.71 -7.60 -9.62
CA VAL A 34 -19.12 -8.73 -8.76
C VAL A 34 -17.89 -9.57 -8.42
N ILE A 35 -17.05 -9.87 -9.41
CA ILE A 35 -15.80 -10.62 -9.21
C ILE A 35 -14.85 -9.85 -8.27
N LEU A 36 -14.68 -8.55 -8.43
CA LEU A 36 -13.83 -7.73 -7.55
C LEU A 36 -14.34 -7.72 -6.10
N THR A 37 -15.66 -7.76 -5.93
CA THR A 37 -16.27 -7.87 -4.60
C THR A 37 -16.02 -9.26 -4.00
N GLN A 38 -16.13 -10.33 -4.81
CA GLN A 38 -15.78 -11.69 -4.38
C GLN A 38 -14.29 -11.83 -4.05
N VAL A 39 -13.41 -11.21 -4.86
CA VAL A 39 -11.97 -11.17 -4.60
C VAL A 39 -11.67 -10.46 -3.28
N LEU A 40 -12.42 -9.41 -2.93
CA LEU A 40 -12.29 -8.77 -1.61
C LEU A 40 -12.67 -9.68 -0.45
N GLU A 41 -13.73 -10.47 -0.58
CA GLU A 41 -14.11 -11.45 0.44
C GLU A 41 -13.04 -12.55 0.55
N CYS A 42 -12.57 -13.11 -0.57
CA CYS A 42 -11.47 -14.07 -0.56
C CYS A 42 -10.18 -13.48 0.00
N LEU A 43 -9.90 -12.20 -0.26
CA LEU A 43 -8.75 -11.50 0.28
C LEU A 43 -8.83 -11.41 1.80
N TRP A 44 -10.03 -11.26 2.39
CA TRP A 44 -10.18 -11.32 3.84
C TRP A 44 -9.85 -12.69 4.42
N GLU A 45 -10.37 -13.75 3.81
CA GLU A 45 -10.04 -15.11 4.25
C GLU A 45 -8.53 -15.36 4.20
N ILE A 46 -7.84 -14.91 3.14
CA ILE A 46 -6.39 -15.07 3.01
C ILE A 46 -5.63 -14.23 4.04
N LEU A 47 -6.01 -12.96 4.22
CA LEU A 47 -5.28 -12.05 5.10
C LEU A 47 -5.42 -12.43 6.58
N PHE A 48 -6.60 -12.93 6.99
CA PHE A 48 -6.90 -13.29 8.38
C PHE A 48 -6.81 -14.79 8.69
N ALA A 49 -6.40 -15.61 7.72
CA ALA A 49 -6.14 -17.02 7.95
C ALA A 49 -5.12 -17.24 9.09
N PRO A 50 -5.08 -18.43 9.73
CA PRO A 50 -4.08 -18.77 10.75
C PRO A 50 -2.62 -18.65 10.29
N CYS A 51 -2.35 -18.59 9.00
CA CYS A 51 -1.03 -18.31 8.41
C CYS A 51 -1.02 -17.04 7.53
N GLY A 52 -2.09 -16.24 7.60
CA GLY A 52 -2.27 -15.03 6.85
C GLY A 52 -1.40 -13.89 7.37
N SER A 53 -1.23 -12.84 6.55
CA SER A 53 -0.40 -11.70 6.90
C SER A 53 -0.86 -10.98 8.18
N PHE A 54 -2.16 -11.04 8.51
CA PHE A 54 -2.73 -10.46 9.72
C PHE A 54 -2.92 -11.46 10.86
N GLU A 55 -2.33 -12.65 10.81
CA GLU A 55 -2.32 -13.59 11.94
C GLU A 55 -1.94 -12.86 13.25
N GLY A 56 -2.79 -13.02 14.27
CA GLY A 56 -2.68 -12.36 15.58
C GLY A 56 -3.28 -10.96 15.66
N ASN A 57 -3.77 -10.40 14.55
CA ASN A 57 -4.40 -9.09 14.47
C ASN A 57 -5.89 -9.24 14.17
N GLU A 58 -6.74 -9.03 15.18
CA GLU A 58 -8.19 -9.00 14.98
C GLU A 58 -8.62 -7.77 14.19
N LEU A 59 -9.54 -7.97 13.24
CA LEU A 59 -10.26 -6.89 12.58
C LEU A 59 -11.14 -6.17 13.61
N GLU A 60 -10.86 -4.89 13.82
CA GLU A 60 -11.72 -4.03 14.65
C GLU A 60 -12.87 -3.48 13.82
N ASP A 61 -12.54 -2.84 12.69
CA ASP A 61 -13.52 -2.31 11.75
C ASP A 61 -12.89 -2.09 10.36
N LYS A 62 -13.72 -1.92 9.33
CA LYS A 62 -13.29 -1.61 7.96
C LYS A 62 -14.23 -0.63 7.29
N TYR A 63 -13.67 0.24 6.45
CA TYR A 63 -14.43 1.11 5.57
C TYR A 63 -14.06 0.85 4.12
N ILE A 64 -15.06 0.56 3.28
CA ILE A 64 -14.89 0.27 1.86
C ILE A 64 -15.64 1.30 1.03
N ARG A 65 -14.96 1.89 0.05
CA ARG A 65 -15.55 2.79 -0.94
C ARG A 65 -15.16 2.37 -2.34
N VAL A 66 -16.18 2.12 -3.15
CA VAL A 66 -16.03 1.92 -4.60
C VAL A 66 -16.19 3.26 -5.31
N GLU A 67 -15.22 3.60 -6.15
CA GLU A 67 -15.19 4.79 -6.99
C GLU A 67 -14.84 4.39 -8.42
N PHE A 68 -15.37 5.13 -9.40
CA PHE A 68 -14.99 4.98 -10.81
C PHE A 68 -14.08 6.15 -11.16
N GLN A 69 -12.83 5.86 -11.53
CA GLN A 69 -11.91 6.90 -11.99
C GLN A 69 -12.29 7.39 -13.40
N VAL A 70 -11.64 8.46 -13.87
CA VAL A 70 -11.96 9.24 -15.09
C VAL A 70 -12.00 8.43 -16.40
N ARG A 71 -11.70 7.12 -16.37
CA ARG A 71 -11.82 6.20 -17.50
C ARG A 71 -12.86 5.08 -17.29
N GLY A 72 -13.69 5.17 -16.27
CA GLY A 72 -14.67 4.13 -15.91
C GLY A 72 -14.05 2.90 -15.23
N SER A 73 -12.76 2.95 -14.86
CA SER A 73 -12.12 1.84 -14.16
C SER A 73 -12.52 1.81 -12.68
N PRO A 74 -12.98 0.66 -12.16
CA PRO A 74 -13.36 0.52 -10.77
C PRO A 74 -12.12 0.59 -9.86
N HIS A 75 -12.23 1.41 -8.82
CA HIS A 75 -11.26 1.56 -7.74
C HIS A 75 -11.98 1.29 -6.42
N ILE A 76 -11.47 0.33 -5.67
CA ILE A 76 -11.98 -0.01 -4.35
C ILE A 76 -10.96 0.44 -3.33
N HIS A 77 -11.29 1.51 -2.61
CA HIS A 77 -10.52 2.05 -1.52
C HIS A 77 -10.96 1.40 -0.22
N VAL A 78 -10.02 0.83 0.52
CA VAL A 78 -10.27 0.10 1.75
C VAL A 78 -9.40 0.67 2.87
N LEU A 79 -10.04 1.02 3.98
CA LEU A 79 -9.40 1.38 5.24
C LEU A 79 -9.68 0.27 6.26
N ILE A 80 -8.66 -0.17 6.98
CA ILE A 80 -8.75 -1.28 7.93
C ILE A 80 -8.20 -0.81 9.28
N TRP A 81 -8.94 -1.07 10.35
CA TRP A 81 -8.48 -0.92 11.73
C TRP A 81 -8.27 -2.30 12.36
N LEU A 82 -7.07 -2.54 12.87
CA LEU A 82 -6.68 -3.77 13.54
C LEU A 82 -6.44 -3.50 15.02
N LYS A 83 -7.08 -4.27 15.92
CA LYS A 83 -6.99 -4.02 17.39
C LYS A 83 -5.55 -4.14 17.93
N ASN A 84 -4.82 -5.14 17.45
CA ASN A 84 -3.52 -5.53 18.00
C ASN A 84 -2.33 -4.95 17.22
N ALA A 85 -2.59 -4.08 16.24
CA ALA A 85 -1.53 -3.51 15.44
C ALA A 85 -0.71 -2.47 16.23
N PRO A 86 0.61 -2.39 16.02
CA PRO A 86 1.45 -1.45 16.73
C PRO A 86 1.11 0.00 16.35
N LYS A 87 1.03 0.86 17.36
CA LYS A 87 0.80 2.30 17.18
C LYS A 87 2.13 3.03 17.17
N TYR A 88 2.35 3.82 16.12
CA TYR A 88 3.56 4.64 15.98
C TYR A 88 3.55 5.80 16.98
N ASP A 89 4.63 5.92 17.75
CA ASP A 89 4.90 7.00 18.70
C ASP A 89 6.37 7.40 18.56
N LYS A 90 6.61 8.59 18.00
CA LYS A 90 7.94 9.17 17.76
C LYS A 90 8.83 9.17 19.01
N ASN A 91 8.23 9.31 20.19
CA ASN A 91 8.98 9.45 21.44
C ASN A 91 9.38 8.10 22.05
N LYS A 92 8.90 6.98 21.50
CA LYS A 92 9.12 5.63 22.04
C LYS A 92 9.86 4.76 21.02
N PRO A 93 11.17 4.52 21.20
CA PRO A 93 11.96 3.66 20.30
C PRO A 93 11.34 2.28 20.09
N LYS A 94 10.79 1.67 21.15
CA LYS A 94 10.13 0.36 21.08
C LYS A 94 8.91 0.34 20.15
N SER A 95 8.17 1.45 20.08
CA SER A 95 7.03 1.56 19.16
C SER A 95 7.49 1.53 17.70
N ILE A 96 8.59 2.23 17.38
CA ILE A 96 9.18 2.26 16.04
C ILE A 96 9.62 0.85 15.62
N GLU A 97 10.32 0.13 16.51
CA GLU A 97 10.77 -1.25 16.26
C GLU A 97 9.58 -2.19 16.01
N GLN A 98 8.53 -2.10 16.82
CA GLN A 98 7.31 -2.90 16.65
C GLN A 98 6.60 -2.59 15.33
N CYS A 99 6.50 -1.31 14.94
CA CYS A 99 5.94 -0.92 13.64
C CYS A 99 6.76 -1.46 12.47
N ILE A 100 8.09 -1.38 12.54
CA ILE A 100 8.98 -1.92 11.50
C ILE A 100 8.82 -3.43 11.38
N ALA A 101 8.85 -4.17 12.50
CA ALA A 101 8.67 -5.62 12.50
C ALA A 101 7.29 -6.04 11.94
N PHE A 102 6.25 -5.28 12.26
CA PHE A 102 4.92 -5.47 11.68
C PHE A 102 4.91 -5.22 10.16
N LEU A 103 5.53 -4.12 9.70
CA LEU A 103 5.64 -3.83 8.27
C LEU A 103 6.43 -4.89 7.51
N ASP A 104 7.54 -5.40 8.05
CA ASP A 104 8.34 -6.44 7.41
C ASP A 104 7.57 -7.77 7.29
N LYS A 105 6.67 -8.09 8.24
CA LYS A 105 5.75 -9.24 8.13
C LYS A 105 4.73 -9.06 6.99
N LEU A 106 4.23 -7.83 6.81
CA LEU A 106 3.17 -7.53 5.82
C LEU A 106 3.69 -7.27 4.41
N ILE A 107 4.81 -6.57 4.29
CA ILE A 107 5.35 -6.03 3.05
C ILE A 107 6.77 -6.56 2.91
N SER A 108 6.89 -7.82 2.49
CA SER A 108 8.18 -8.42 2.13
C SER A 108 8.21 -8.78 0.64
N VAL A 109 9.41 -8.70 0.05
CA VAL A 109 9.63 -9.07 -1.34
C VAL A 109 10.75 -10.10 -1.36
N ASN A 110 10.46 -11.28 -1.90
CA ASN A 110 11.47 -12.29 -2.19
C ASN A 110 11.76 -12.29 -3.69
N ALA A 111 13.03 -12.10 -4.07
CA ALA A 111 13.45 -12.10 -5.48
C ALA A 111 13.55 -13.52 -6.08
N LYS A 112 13.54 -14.55 -5.24
CA LYS A 112 13.58 -15.98 -5.57
C LYS A 112 12.56 -16.75 -4.71
N PRO A 113 11.26 -16.42 -4.78
CA PRO A 113 10.24 -17.15 -4.05
C PRO A 113 10.16 -18.57 -4.62
N THR A 114 10.04 -19.57 -3.75
CA THR A 114 9.87 -20.97 -4.12
C THR A 114 8.44 -21.29 -4.55
N GLU A 115 7.50 -20.41 -4.23
CA GLU A 115 6.05 -20.65 -4.32
C GLU A 115 5.42 -20.08 -5.60
N PHE A 116 6.12 -19.22 -6.35
CA PHE A 116 5.59 -18.54 -7.54
C PHE A 116 6.49 -18.77 -8.75
N SER A 117 5.88 -18.91 -9.93
CA SER A 117 6.63 -19.04 -11.19
C SER A 117 7.38 -17.75 -11.53
N GLU A 118 8.51 -17.87 -12.22
CA GLU A 118 9.32 -16.72 -12.62
C GLU A 118 8.56 -15.76 -13.56
N GLU A 119 7.59 -16.28 -14.31
CA GLU A 119 6.69 -15.48 -15.13
C GLU A 119 5.84 -14.52 -14.28
N LEU A 120 5.20 -15.00 -13.20
CA LEU A 120 4.39 -14.18 -12.31
C LEU A 120 5.24 -13.09 -11.61
N ILE A 121 6.46 -13.43 -11.19
CA ILE A 121 7.40 -12.47 -10.60
C ILE A 121 7.77 -11.39 -11.61
N ASN A 122 7.98 -11.77 -12.88
CA ASN A 122 8.33 -10.84 -13.94
C ASN A 122 7.20 -9.85 -14.28
N LEU A 123 5.94 -10.17 -13.95
CA LEU A 123 4.81 -9.24 -14.04
C LEU A 123 4.84 -8.17 -12.94
N GLN A 124 5.40 -8.48 -11.77
CA GLN A 124 5.55 -7.54 -10.65
C GLN A 124 6.77 -6.61 -10.79
N ARG A 125 7.69 -6.91 -11.72
CA ARG A 125 8.87 -6.08 -11.99
C ARG A 125 8.50 -4.92 -12.91
N HIS A 126 8.83 -3.69 -12.49
CA HIS A 126 8.65 -2.53 -13.35
C HIS A 126 9.52 -2.63 -14.61
N LYS A 127 8.88 -2.68 -15.78
CA LYS A 127 9.51 -2.52 -17.09
C LYS A 127 9.13 -1.16 -17.65
N HIS A 128 10.12 -0.36 -18.08
CA HIS A 128 9.84 0.99 -18.57
C HIS A 128 9.00 0.94 -19.85
N SER A 129 7.72 1.29 -19.73
CA SER A 129 6.78 1.42 -20.85
C SER A 129 6.70 2.87 -21.34
N HIS A 130 5.98 3.11 -22.43
CA HIS A 130 5.75 4.46 -22.95
C HIS A 130 5.06 5.38 -21.93
N THR A 131 4.22 4.85 -21.04
CA THR A 131 3.46 5.65 -20.07
C THR A 131 4.32 6.18 -18.93
N CYS A 132 5.37 5.45 -18.56
CA CYS A 132 6.30 5.87 -17.52
C CYS A 132 7.48 6.69 -18.08
N LYS A 133 7.74 6.68 -19.39
CA LYS A 133 8.82 7.48 -19.99
C LYS A 133 8.43 8.96 -20.01
N LYS A 134 9.29 9.83 -19.48
CA LYS A 134 9.15 11.29 -19.49
C LYS A 134 10.38 11.91 -20.15
N HIS A 135 10.16 12.64 -21.24
CA HIS A 135 11.21 13.41 -21.89
C HIS A 135 11.63 14.60 -21.02
N VAL A 136 12.95 14.80 -20.89
CA VAL A 136 13.59 15.93 -20.21
C VAL A 136 14.70 16.48 -21.09
N LYS A 137 15.21 17.68 -20.78
CA LYS A 137 16.24 18.36 -21.59
C LYS A 137 17.44 17.46 -21.95
N ASN A 138 17.83 16.53 -21.08
CA ASN A 138 18.97 15.63 -21.27
C ASN A 138 18.59 14.14 -21.35
N GLY A 139 17.48 13.81 -22.01
CA GLY A 139 17.11 12.41 -22.32
C GLY A 139 15.74 11.99 -21.79
N ILE A 140 15.58 10.68 -21.58
CA ILE A 140 14.33 10.09 -21.10
C ILE A 140 14.53 9.61 -19.66
N LYS A 141 13.64 10.04 -18.75
CA LYS A 141 13.62 9.58 -17.36
C LYS A 141 12.31 8.86 -17.04
N CYS A 142 12.32 8.00 -16.03
CA CYS A 142 11.08 7.45 -15.51
C CYS A 142 10.27 8.53 -14.78
N ARG A 143 8.98 8.68 -15.12
CA ARG A 143 8.00 9.57 -14.47
C ARG A 143 7.88 9.26 -12.98
N PHE A 144 8.02 8.00 -12.61
CA PHE A 144 7.92 7.52 -11.23
C PHE A 144 9.27 7.51 -10.49
N GLY A 145 10.39 7.82 -11.17
CA GLY A 145 11.71 7.81 -10.53
C GLY A 145 12.33 6.42 -10.31
N ILE A 146 11.87 5.40 -11.04
CA ILE A 146 12.43 4.03 -10.98
C ILE A 146 13.72 3.94 -11.83
N PRO A 147 14.80 3.28 -11.37
CA PRO A 147 14.90 2.56 -10.10
C PRO A 147 15.00 3.49 -8.88
N TYR A 148 14.33 3.09 -7.81
CA TYR A 148 14.46 3.75 -6.52
C TYR A 148 15.84 3.48 -5.93
N PHE A 149 16.34 4.40 -5.09
CA PHE A 149 17.56 4.14 -4.33
C PHE A 149 17.33 2.95 -3.40
N PRO A 150 18.27 1.98 -3.36
CA PRO A 150 18.10 0.79 -2.52
C PRO A 150 18.11 1.17 -1.04
N MET A 151 17.14 0.64 -0.30
CA MET A 151 17.05 0.77 1.15
C MET A 151 17.33 -0.61 1.75
N LYS A 152 18.34 -0.72 2.62
CA LYS A 152 18.76 -2.02 3.18
C LYS A 152 17.77 -2.60 4.20
N LYS A 153 16.96 -1.75 4.81
CA LYS A 153 15.97 -2.09 5.82
C LYS A 153 14.79 -1.14 5.73
N ALA A 154 13.62 -1.59 6.18
CA ALA A 154 12.48 -0.71 6.39
C ALA A 154 12.83 0.36 7.44
N MET A 155 12.38 1.59 7.20
CA MET A 155 12.55 2.69 8.14
C MET A 155 11.39 3.67 8.05
N ILE A 156 11.05 4.27 9.18
CA ILE A 156 10.06 5.35 9.25
C ILE A 156 10.81 6.66 9.05
N LEU A 157 10.41 7.42 8.04
CA LEU A 157 10.97 8.73 7.74
C LEU A 157 10.13 9.81 8.41
N GLU A 158 10.78 10.73 9.10
CA GLU A 158 10.13 11.90 9.67
C GLU A 158 10.32 13.11 8.75
N PRO A 159 9.40 14.08 8.77
CA PRO A 159 9.60 15.33 8.07
C PRO A 159 10.92 15.99 8.49
N PHE A 160 11.61 16.59 7.53
CA PHE A 160 12.76 17.44 7.84
C PHE A 160 12.33 18.57 8.78
N THR A 161 13.23 18.94 9.67
CA THR A 161 13.06 20.15 10.47
C THR A 161 13.27 21.38 9.58
N ASP A 162 12.66 22.52 9.91
CA ASP A 162 12.78 23.75 9.11
C ASP A 162 14.24 24.22 8.96
N ASP A 163 15.11 23.81 9.89
CA ASP A 163 16.54 24.13 9.92
C ASP A 163 17.40 23.22 9.03
N GLU A 164 16.88 22.08 8.60
CA GLU A 164 17.57 21.14 7.70
C GLU A 164 17.55 21.67 6.26
N LYS A 165 18.46 22.60 5.97
CA LYS A 165 18.68 23.09 4.60
C LYS A 165 19.20 21.93 3.75
N PHE A 166 18.50 21.65 2.64
CA PHE A 166 19.00 20.78 1.57
C PHE A 166 20.36 21.31 1.10
N THR A 167 21.45 20.67 1.54
CA THR A 167 22.73 20.84 0.88
C THR A 167 22.56 20.24 -0.50
N LYS A 168 22.37 21.08 -1.51
CA LYS A 168 22.49 20.66 -2.90
C LYS A 168 23.91 20.11 -3.04
N LYS A 169 24.09 18.80 -2.95
CA LYS A 169 25.30 18.15 -3.45
C LYS A 169 25.34 18.48 -4.93
N ARG A 170 26.13 19.50 -5.27
CA ARG A 170 26.54 19.80 -6.64
C ARG A 170 27.17 18.50 -7.16
N LYS A 171 26.51 17.89 -8.14
CA LYS A 171 27.18 16.98 -9.06
C LYS A 171 28.06 17.81 -9.98
#